data_AF-A0A9E5TI15-F1
#
_entry.id   AF-A0A9E5TI15-F1
#
_cell.length_a   1.000
_cell.length_b   1.000
_cell.length_c   1.000
_cell.angle_alpha   90.00
_cell.angle_beta   90.00
_cell.angle_gamma   90.00
#
_symmetry.space_group_name_H-M   'P 1'
#
loop_
_entity.id
_entity.type
_entity.pdbx_description
1 polymer ?
#
loop_
_entity_poly.entity_id
_entity_poly.type
_entity_poly.pdbx_seq_one_letter_code
_entity_poly.pdbx_strand_id
1 'polypeptide(L)'
;IPMTSIADPTASGDLVSRQHFAEFALPYLQALNADTRSKGAYTLLHICGDTTDKLDLLIETGADCVSIDHKVHIERAKDIFNGKMCCVWPATWIQSMPFWRVRQRRLRPPLGVRWTRQHGMEALC
;
A
#
# COMPACT_ATOMS: atom_id res chain seq x y z
N ILE A 1 -5.89 11.76 12.87
CA ILE A 1 -4.52 11.41 12.42
C ILE A 1 -4.44 11.81 10.95
N PRO A 2 -3.54 12.72 10.58
CA PRO A 2 -3.41 13.16 9.19
C PRO A 2 -2.85 12.04 8.31
N MET A 3 -3.39 11.91 7.10
CA MET A 3 -2.94 10.98 6.07
C MET A 3 -2.80 11.71 4.75
N THR A 4 -1.70 11.45 4.04
CA THR A 4 -1.43 11.98 2.70
C THR A 4 -1.53 10.85 1.69
N SER A 5 -2.35 11.02 0.66
CA SER A 5 -2.43 10.08 -0.45
C SER A 5 -1.54 10.58 -1.59
N ILE A 6 -0.61 9.74 -2.05
CA ILE A 6 0.29 10.02 -3.16
C ILE A 6 -0.09 9.09 -4.30
N ALA A 7 -0.35 9.65 -5.48
CA ALA A 7 -0.60 8.88 -6.69
C ALA A 7 0.52 9.13 -7.69
N ASP A 8 1.23 8.08 -8.08
CA ASP A 8 2.27 8.13 -9.09
C ASP A 8 1.96 7.13 -10.22
N PRO A 9 1.15 7.51 -11.22
CA PRO A 9 0.88 6.65 -12.35
C PRO A 9 2.11 6.40 -13.23
N THR A 10 3.13 7.28 -13.17
CA THR A 10 4.32 7.18 -14.03
C THR A 10 5.26 6.07 -13.59
N ALA A 11 5.21 5.70 -12.31
CA ALA A 11 5.94 4.57 -11.72
C ALA A 11 5.38 3.17 -12.07
N SER A 12 4.32 3.10 -12.88
CA SER A 12 3.70 1.84 -13.29
C SER A 12 4.66 0.94 -14.07
N GLY A 13 4.55 -0.39 -13.90
CA GLY A 13 5.21 -1.35 -14.78
C GLY A 13 4.71 -1.32 -16.22
N ASP A 14 3.55 -0.72 -16.46
CA ASP A 14 3.05 -0.45 -17.82
C ASP A 14 3.86 0.66 -18.52
N LEU A 15 4.59 1.51 -17.78
CA LEU A 15 5.32 2.68 -18.31
C LEU A 15 6.83 2.61 -18.11
N VAL A 16 7.28 2.15 -16.94
CA VAL A 16 8.70 2.11 -16.57
C VAL A 16 9.11 0.72 -16.13
N SER A 17 10.31 0.31 -16.55
CA SER A 17 10.90 -0.95 -16.12
C SER A 17 11.17 -0.92 -14.60
N ARG A 18 11.26 -2.10 -13.98
CA ARG A 18 11.71 -2.25 -12.59
C ARG A 18 13.02 -1.49 -12.29
N GLN A 19 13.97 -1.52 -13.22
CA GLN A 19 15.27 -0.83 -13.07
C GLN A 19 15.08 0.69 -13.03
N HIS A 20 14.29 1.25 -13.96
CA HIS A 20 13.98 2.68 -13.94
C HIS A 20 13.19 3.10 -12.70
N PHE A 21 12.27 2.26 -12.21
CA PHE A 21 11.57 2.54 -10.96
C PHE A 21 12.57 2.61 -9.78
N ALA A 22 13.49 1.65 -9.68
CA ALA A 22 14.48 1.62 -8.61
C ALA A 22 15.44 2.82 -8.66
N GLU A 23 15.82 3.27 -9.86
CA GLU A 23 16.74 4.40 -10.04
C GLU A 23 16.06 5.77 -9.86
N PHE A 24 14.86 5.95 -10.42
CA PHE A 24 14.24 7.27 -10.55
C PHE A 24 13.00 7.50 -9.69
N ALA A 25 12.25 6.48 -9.30
CA ALA A 25 11.01 6.67 -8.52
C ALA A 25 11.23 6.36 -7.03
N LEU A 26 11.86 5.21 -6.73
CA LEU A 26 12.08 4.71 -5.39
C LEU A 26 12.77 5.72 -4.44
N PRO A 27 13.92 6.35 -4.79
CA PRO A 27 14.61 7.24 -3.85
C PRO A 27 13.77 8.48 -3.49
N TYR A 28 12.97 8.99 -4.43
CA TYR A 28 12.10 10.14 -4.19
C TYR A 28 10.87 9.76 -3.37
N LEU A 29 10.28 8.60 -3.62
CA LEU A 29 9.19 8.06 -2.79
C LEU A 29 9.67 7.81 -1.35
N GLN A 30 10.88 7.27 -1.17
CA GLN A 30 11.49 7.10 0.15
C GLN A 30 11.66 8.44 0.89
N ALA A 31 12.23 9.44 0.23
CA ALA A 31 12.42 10.77 0.82
C ALA A 31 11.09 11.41 1.21
N LEU A 32 10.09 11.32 0.32
CA LEU A 32 8.75 11.87 0.54
C LEU A 32 8.02 11.19 1.71
N ASN A 33 8.09 9.85 1.79
CA ASN A 33 7.47 9.09 2.87
C ASN A 33 8.16 9.31 4.21
N ALA A 34 9.50 9.38 4.22
CA ALA A 34 10.27 9.70 5.42
C ALA A 34 9.93 11.11 5.94
N ASP A 35 9.86 12.12 5.06
CA ASP A 35 9.46 13.48 5.42
C ASP A 35 8.02 13.54 5.94
N THR A 36 7.08 12.87 5.26
CA THR A 36 5.67 12.79 5.69
C THR A 36 5.53 12.18 7.08
N ARG A 37 6.25 11.07 7.33
CA ARG A 37 6.28 10.43 8.64
C ARG A 37 6.93 11.31 9.71
N SER A 38 7.98 12.05 9.37
CA SER A 38 8.62 13.00 10.31
C SER A 38 7.67 14.10 10.79
N LYS A 39 6.66 14.44 9.97
CA LYS A 39 5.59 15.40 10.26
C LYS A 39 4.40 14.78 11.01
N GLY A 40 4.46 13.50 11.35
CA GLY A 40 3.41 12.79 12.08
C GLY A 40 2.19 12.42 11.23
N ALA A 41 2.34 12.38 9.90
CA ALA A 41 1.31 11.91 8.98
C ALA A 41 1.65 10.51 8.42
N TYR A 42 0.62 9.76 8.06
CA TYR A 42 0.77 8.47 7.36
C TYR A 42 0.66 8.64 5.85
N THR A 43 1.30 7.76 5.09
CA THR A 43 1.21 7.74 3.62
C THR A 43 0.36 6.59 3.10
N LEU A 44 -0.54 6.90 2.17
CA LEU A 44 -1.14 5.95 1.23
C LEU A 44 -0.54 6.16 -0.18
N LEU A 45 0.23 5.21 -0.68
CA LEU A 45 0.82 5.25 -2.03
C LEU A 45 -0.06 4.49 -3.02
N HIS A 46 -0.39 5.10 -4.14
CA HIS A 46 -1.10 4.45 -5.25
C HIS A 46 -0.28 4.57 -6.53
N ILE A 47 -0.04 3.43 -7.18
CA ILE A 47 0.57 3.35 -8.51
C ILE A 47 -0.42 2.60 -9.38
N CYS A 48 -0.94 3.26 -10.41
CA CYS A 48 -1.86 2.66 -11.35
C CYS A 48 -1.15 1.58 -12.19
N GLY A 49 -1.91 0.60 -12.71
CA GLY A 49 -1.38 -0.40 -13.64
C GLY A 49 -0.62 -1.56 -12.99
N ASP A 50 0.13 -2.32 -13.79
CA ASP A 50 0.80 -3.53 -13.28
C ASP A 50 2.06 -3.18 -12.49
N THR A 51 2.08 -3.52 -11.20
CA THR A 51 3.24 -3.36 -10.31
C THR A 51 3.76 -4.69 -9.79
N THR A 52 3.32 -5.82 -10.36
CA THR A 52 3.65 -7.18 -9.93
C THR A 52 5.15 -7.46 -9.89
N ASP A 53 5.90 -6.85 -10.81
CA ASP A 53 7.35 -6.99 -10.95
C ASP A 53 8.15 -6.18 -9.93
N LYS A 54 7.52 -5.30 -9.12
CA LYS A 54 8.17 -4.35 -8.21
C LYS A 54 7.55 -4.27 -6.82
N LEU A 55 6.69 -5.21 -6.44
CA LEU A 55 5.99 -5.24 -5.15
C LEU A 55 6.94 -5.18 -3.94
N ASP A 56 8.07 -5.87 -4.02
CA ASP A 56 9.12 -5.81 -3.01
C ASP A 56 9.75 -4.41 -2.91
N LEU A 57 9.96 -3.72 -4.03
CA LEU A 57 10.43 -2.33 -4.03
C LEU A 57 9.38 -1.36 -3.47
N LEU A 58 8.08 -1.69 -3.57
CA LEU A 58 7.03 -0.89 -2.93
C LEU A 58 7.16 -0.91 -1.40
N ILE A 59 7.58 -2.04 -0.81
CA ILE A 59 7.89 -2.11 0.63
C ILE A 59 9.04 -1.17 0.96
N GLU A 60 10.06 -1.13 0.10
CA GLU A 60 11.23 -0.27 0.29
C GLU A 60 10.91 1.22 0.21
N THR A 61 9.79 1.62 -0.40
CA THR A 61 9.36 3.03 -0.41
C THR A 61 9.08 3.59 0.99
N GLY A 62 8.84 2.73 1.98
CA GLY A 62 8.50 3.15 3.34
C GLY A 62 7.09 3.73 3.50
N ALA A 63 6.21 3.53 2.51
CA ALA A 63 4.80 3.88 2.64
C ALA A 63 4.12 3.03 3.73
N ASP A 64 3.20 3.63 4.49
CA ASP A 64 2.45 2.90 5.51
C ASP A 64 1.40 1.97 4.89
N CYS A 65 0.83 2.41 3.76
CA CYS A 65 -0.12 1.63 3.00
C CYS A 65 0.04 1.83 1.50
N VAL A 66 -0.20 0.78 0.72
CA VAL A 66 -0.20 0.83 -0.75
C VAL A 66 -1.56 0.44 -1.31
N SER A 67 -2.11 1.26 -2.20
CA SER A 67 -3.30 0.95 -3.01
C SER A 67 -2.87 0.21 -4.28
N ILE A 68 -3.14 -1.10 -4.33
CA ILE A 68 -2.74 -1.99 -5.43
C ILE A 68 -3.82 -1.98 -6.51
N ASP A 69 -3.42 -1.84 -7.77
CA ASP A 69 -4.33 -1.82 -8.92
C ASP A 69 -4.91 -3.20 -9.26
N HIS A 70 -6.05 -3.23 -9.96
CA HIS A 70 -6.75 -4.45 -10.36
C HIS A 70 -5.93 -5.43 -11.22
N LYS A 71 -4.86 -4.97 -11.87
CA LYS A 71 -3.97 -5.81 -12.68
C LYS A 71 -3.07 -6.74 -11.86
N VAL A 72 -2.86 -6.47 -10.57
CA VAL A 72 -1.92 -7.24 -9.73
C VAL A 72 -2.66 -8.36 -9.00
N HIS A 73 -2.16 -9.60 -9.09
CA HIS A 73 -2.76 -10.69 -8.32
C HIS A 73 -2.58 -10.51 -6.81
N ILE A 74 -3.70 -10.42 -6.08
CA ILE A 74 -3.71 -10.15 -4.64
C ILE A 74 -2.99 -11.21 -3.81
N GLU A 75 -3.00 -12.48 -4.24
CA GLU A 75 -2.29 -13.57 -3.57
C GLU A 75 -0.79 -13.32 -3.59
N ARG A 76 -0.26 -12.91 -4.76
CA ARG A 76 1.15 -12.56 -4.90
C ARG A 76 1.53 -11.34 -4.07
N ALA A 77 0.67 -10.32 -4.04
CA ALA A 77 0.87 -9.15 -3.17
C ALA A 77 0.90 -9.55 -1.69
N LYS A 78 0.00 -10.43 -1.25
CA LYS A 78 -0.04 -10.95 0.13
C LYS A 78 1.24 -11.73 0.49
N ASP A 79 1.69 -12.59 -0.40
CA ASP A 79 2.89 -13.40 -0.19
C ASP A 79 4.16 -12.55 -0.07
N ILE A 80 4.25 -11.47 -0.87
CA ILE A 80 5.40 -10.57 -0.85
C ILE A 80 5.34 -9.62 0.35
N PHE A 81 4.18 -9.04 0.65
CA PHE A 81 4.05 -8.09 1.76
C PHE A 81 4.15 -8.78 3.12
N ASN A 82 3.53 -9.96 3.31
CA ASN A 82 3.69 -10.85 4.46
C ASN A 82 3.86 -10.13 5.83
N GLY A 83 2.96 -9.20 6.16
CA GLY A 83 2.99 -8.47 7.44
C GLY A 83 3.94 -7.26 7.50
N LYS A 84 4.69 -6.97 6.43
CA LYS A 84 5.63 -5.84 6.34
C LYS A 84 4.97 -4.54 5.87
N MET A 85 3.89 -4.63 5.11
CA MET A 85 3.22 -3.47 4.53
C MET A 85 1.72 -3.70 4.44
N CYS A 86 0.94 -2.66 4.73
CA CYS A 86 -0.50 -2.71 4.56
C CYS A 86 -0.89 -2.45 3.10
N CYS A 87 -1.85 -3.17 2.53
CA CYS A 87 -2.37 -2.86 1.20
C CYS A 87 -3.89 -2.70 1.14
N VAL A 88 -4.35 -1.81 0.28
CA VAL A 88 -5.75 -1.53 -0.03
C VAL A 88 -6.00 -1.90 -1.49
N TRP A 89 -7.18 -2.40 -1.79
CA TRP A 89 -7.57 -2.84 -3.13
C TRP A 89 -8.77 -2.03 -3.64
N PRO A 90 -8.83 -1.64 -4.94
CA PRO A 90 -9.99 -0.96 -5.51
C PRO A 90 -11.22 -1.86 -5.42
N ALA A 91 -12.29 -1.30 -4.87
CA ALA A 91 -13.49 -1.98 -4.37
C ALA A 91 -14.38 -2.71 -5.41
N THR A 92 -13.86 -3.16 -6.55
CA THR A 92 -14.67 -3.81 -7.59
C THR A 92 -15.03 -5.28 -7.27
N TRP A 93 -14.44 -5.91 -6.25
CA TRP A 93 -14.66 -7.34 -5.91
C TRP A 93 -15.11 -7.65 -4.46
N ILE A 94 -15.41 -6.64 -3.65
CA ILE A 94 -15.78 -6.77 -2.21
C ILE A 94 -17.07 -7.58 -1.95
N GLN A 95 -17.86 -7.91 -2.98
CA GLN A 95 -19.10 -8.68 -2.79
C GLN A 95 -18.92 -10.21 -2.71
N SER A 96 -17.70 -10.74 -2.87
CA SER A 96 -17.50 -12.18 -3.13
C SER A 96 -16.72 -12.99 -2.07
N MET A 97 -16.25 -12.40 -0.98
CA MET A 97 -15.39 -13.13 0.00
C MET A 97 -16.02 -13.30 1.40
N PRO A 98 -16.42 -14.53 1.80
CA PRO A 98 -17.04 -14.80 3.10
C PRO A 98 -16.07 -15.08 4.26
N PHE A 99 -14.74 -14.98 4.09
CA PHE A 99 -13.79 -15.64 5.02
C PHE A 99 -12.99 -14.73 5.99
N TRP A 100 -12.94 -13.41 5.81
CA TRP A 100 -11.87 -12.60 6.42
C TRP A 100 -12.14 -11.98 7.82
N ARG A 101 -13.00 -12.58 8.64
CA ARG A 101 -13.35 -12.06 9.98
C ARG A 101 -12.31 -12.39 11.09
N VAL A 102 -11.24 -13.15 10.82
CA VAL A 102 -10.49 -13.88 11.88
C VAL A 102 -9.12 -13.32 12.29
N ARG A 103 -8.49 -12.36 11.60
CA ARG A 103 -7.10 -11.93 11.96
C ARG A 103 -6.87 -10.49 12.41
N GLN A 104 -7.91 -9.68 12.61
CA GLN A 104 -7.77 -8.30 13.16
C GLN A 104 -7.40 -8.26 14.66
N ARG A 105 -7.22 -9.40 15.35
CA ARG A 105 -7.07 -9.45 16.81
C ARG A 105 -5.67 -9.17 17.36
N ARG A 106 -4.63 -8.99 16.54
CA ARG A 106 -3.23 -8.95 17.03
C ARG A 106 -2.38 -7.73 16.68
N LEU A 107 -2.95 -6.70 16.07
CA LEU A 107 -2.27 -5.42 15.93
C LEU A 107 -2.90 -4.42 16.91
N ARG A 108 -2.26 -4.27 18.08
CA ARG A 108 -2.58 -3.16 18.98
C ARG A 108 -2.19 -1.87 18.25
N PRO A 109 -3.13 -0.95 17.99
CA PRO A 109 -2.73 0.40 17.59
C PRO A 109 -1.85 1.01 18.70
N PRO A 110 -0.88 1.89 18.36
CA PRO A 110 -0.22 2.71 19.37
C PRO A 110 -1.28 3.44 20.22
N LEU A 111 -1.00 3.52 21.53
CA LEU A 111 -1.94 3.99 22.55
C LEU A 111 -2.70 5.26 22.10
N GLY A 112 -4.02 5.16 21.98
CA GLY A 112 -4.93 6.28 21.71
C GLY A 112 -5.65 6.26 20.37
N VAL A 113 -5.33 5.35 19.44
CA VAL A 113 -6.00 5.28 18.13
C VAL A 113 -7.12 4.23 18.13
N ARG A 114 -8.36 4.69 17.99
CA ARG A 114 -9.54 3.84 17.78
C ARG A 114 -9.70 3.63 16.26
N TRP A 115 -9.65 2.39 15.78
CA TRP A 115 -9.95 2.08 14.39
C TRP A 115 -11.42 2.42 14.10
N THR A 116 -11.68 3.44 13.28
CA THR A 116 -13.02 3.74 12.76
C THR A 116 -13.21 3.03 11.42
N ARG A 117 -14.15 2.07 11.36
CA ARG A 117 -14.67 1.58 10.08
C ARG A 117 -15.34 2.76 9.37
N GLN A 118 -14.69 3.34 8.37
CA GLN A 118 -15.34 4.26 7.44
C GLN A 118 -15.13 3.76 6.01
N HIS A 119 -16.26 3.55 5.33
CA HIS A 119 -16.48 3.43 3.90
C HIS A 119 -15.44 2.66 3.06
N GLY A 120 -15.67 1.34 2.93
CA GLY A 120 -15.33 0.58 1.71
C GLY A 120 -13.86 0.28 1.43
N MET A 121 -12.92 0.72 2.26
CA MET A 121 -11.50 0.39 2.14
C MET A 121 -11.14 -0.72 3.14
N GLU A 122 -10.91 -1.94 2.63
CA GLU A 122 -10.31 -3.01 3.41
C GLU A 122 -8.78 -2.93 3.31
N ALA A 123 -8.14 -2.73 4.44
CA ALA A 123 -6.68 -2.73 4.59
C ALA A 123 -6.22 -4.14 5.02
N LEU A 124 -5.37 -4.77 4.20
CA LEU A 124 -4.69 -6.02 4.48
C LEU A 124 -3.37 -5.69 5.17
N CYS A 125 -3.22 -6.08 6.43
CA CYS A 125 -1.94 -6.05 7.14
C CYS A 125 -1.40 -7.46 7.31
#